data_AF-A0A7S4T8H9-F1
#
_entry.id   AF-A0A7S4T8H9-F1
#
_cell.length_a   1.000
_cell.length_b   1.000
_cell.length_c   1.000
_cell.angle_alpha   90.00
_cell.angle_beta   90.00
_cell.angle_gamma   90.00
#
_symmetry.space_group_name_H-M   'P 1'
#
loop_
_entity.id
_entity.type
_entity.pdbx_description
1 polymer ?
#
loop_
_entity_poly.entity_id
_entity_poly.type
_entity_poly.pdbx_seq_one_letter_code
_entity_poly.pdbx_strand_id
1 'polypeptide(L)'
;TTEIFKVLQTSIPWKYETDCFGEQDRKTYYVGDDRAAFAFCGLKLQPNQWPSELLHIRRLVERDLELRPGILTGCLMNYYGPGKDFIPWHYDEVRAHGAD
;
A
#
# COMPACT_ATOMS: atom_id res chain seq x y z
N THR A 1 17.02 1.29 -9.45
CA THR A 1 16.10 1.88 -8.45
C THR A 1 15.29 3.03 -9.03
N THR A 2 15.88 3.92 -9.83
CA THR A 2 15.18 5.08 -10.45
C THR A 2 14.04 4.69 -11.42
N GLU A 3 14.17 3.58 -12.13
CA GLU A 3 13.17 3.17 -13.14
C GLU A 3 11.89 2.59 -12.52
N ILE A 4 12.00 1.75 -11.49
CA ILE A 4 10.82 1.21 -10.78
C ILE A 4 9.99 2.35 -10.18
N PHE A 5 10.66 3.32 -9.55
CA PHE A 5 9.97 4.48 -8.99
C PHE A 5 9.19 5.26 -10.06
N LYS A 6 9.81 5.60 -11.21
CA LYS A 6 9.14 6.32 -12.30
C LYS A 6 7.95 5.53 -12.86
N VAL A 7 8.10 4.22 -13.04
CA VAL A 7 7.01 3.37 -13.55
C VAL A 7 5.84 3.38 -12.57
N LEU A 8 6.07 3.13 -11.28
CA LEU A 8 5.02 3.16 -10.26
C LEU A 8 4.40 4.56 -10.10
N GLN A 9 5.21 5.61 -10.17
CA GLN A 9 4.74 7.00 -10.08
C GLN A 9 3.76 7.35 -11.21
N THR A 10 3.98 6.84 -12.42
CA THR A 10 3.22 7.23 -13.62
C THR A 10 2.10 6.26 -14.00
N SER A 11 2.24 4.97 -13.68
CA SER A 11 1.26 3.93 -14.06
C SER A 11 0.14 3.74 -13.03
N ILE A 12 0.39 4.07 -11.76
CA ILE A 12 -0.57 3.85 -10.69
C ILE A 12 -1.61 4.98 -10.66
N PRO A 13 -2.91 4.66 -10.59
CA PRO A 13 -3.96 5.67 -10.46
C PRO A 13 -4.05 6.16 -9.01
N TRP A 14 -3.05 6.95 -8.61
CA TRP A 14 -2.92 7.54 -7.27
C TRP A 14 -4.14 8.39 -6.89
N LYS A 15 -4.69 8.18 -5.69
CA LYS A 15 -5.81 8.97 -5.15
C LYS A 15 -5.61 9.36 -3.70
N TYR A 16 -6.25 10.45 -3.29
CA TYR A 16 -6.40 10.79 -1.89
C TYR A 16 -7.51 9.94 -1.29
N GLU A 17 -7.29 9.44 -0.07
CA GLU A 17 -8.29 8.67 0.67
C GLU A 17 -8.86 9.51 1.81
N THR A 18 -10.10 9.23 2.19
CA THR A 18 -10.77 9.88 3.32
C THR A 18 -11.01 8.85 4.41
N ASP A 19 -10.57 9.16 5.62
CA ASP A 19 -10.85 8.38 6.84
C ASP A 19 -11.78 9.17 7.78
N CYS A 20 -12.01 8.69 8.99
CA CYS A 20 -12.86 9.36 9.98
C CYS A 20 -12.39 10.77 10.38
N PHE A 21 -11.14 11.14 10.10
CA PHE A 21 -10.55 12.45 10.42
C PHE A 21 -10.49 13.39 9.21
N GLY A 22 -10.86 12.94 8.02
CA GLY A 22 -10.89 13.74 6.80
C GLY A 22 -10.08 13.14 5.64
N GLU A 23 -9.92 13.93 4.58
CA GLU A 23 -9.04 13.58 3.46
C GLU A 23 -7.58 13.61 3.90
N GLN A 24 -6.82 12.59 3.53
CA GLN A 24 -5.41 12.46 3.90
C GLN A 24 -4.52 13.31 2.98
N ASP A 25 -3.47 13.91 3.53
CA ASP A 25 -2.50 14.72 2.78
C ASP A 25 -1.46 13.87 2.02
N ARG A 26 -1.85 12.69 1.52
CA ARG A 26 -1.01 11.84 0.69
C ARG A 26 -1.85 11.04 -0.27
N LYS A 27 -1.28 10.71 -1.43
CA LYS A 27 -1.94 9.78 -2.35
C LYS A 27 -1.58 8.36 -1.97
N THR A 28 -2.53 7.45 -2.09
CA THR A 28 -2.30 6.04 -1.80
C THR A 28 -2.76 5.15 -2.93
N TYR A 29 -2.26 3.92 -2.90
CA TYR A 29 -2.75 2.83 -3.72
C TYR A 29 -2.55 1.51 -2.96
N TYR A 30 -3.64 0.81 -2.69
CA TYR A 30 -3.59 -0.45 -1.95
C TYR A 30 -3.63 -1.64 -2.90
N VAL A 31 -2.65 -2.53 -2.77
CA VAL A 31 -2.60 -3.81 -3.49
C VAL A 31 -2.60 -4.95 -2.50
N GLY A 32 -3.08 -6.11 -2.94
CA GLY A 32 -3.04 -7.31 -2.13
C GLY A 32 -3.49 -8.54 -2.89
N ASP A 33 -3.30 -9.67 -2.25
CA ASP A 33 -3.85 -10.94 -2.69
C ASP A 33 -5.39 -10.92 -2.54
N ASP A 34 -6.06 -11.88 -3.18
CA ASP A 34 -7.53 -11.95 -3.11
C ASP A 34 -8.01 -11.95 -1.65
N ARG A 35 -8.97 -11.07 -1.35
CA ARG A 35 -9.59 -10.88 -0.02
C ARG A 35 -8.67 -10.28 1.05
N ALA A 36 -7.45 -9.87 0.73
CA ALA A 36 -6.64 -9.05 1.62
C ALA A 36 -7.25 -7.64 1.68
N ALA A 37 -8.35 -7.46 2.42
CA ALA A 37 -8.95 -6.14 2.63
C ALA A 37 -8.19 -5.39 3.72
N PHE A 38 -8.03 -4.07 3.53
CA PHE A 38 -7.40 -3.19 4.50
C PHE A 38 -8.44 -2.26 5.13
N ALA A 39 -8.33 -2.05 6.44
CA ALA A 39 -9.16 -1.10 7.15
C ALA A 39 -8.32 -0.30 8.14
N PHE A 40 -8.58 1.01 8.22
CA PHE A 40 -7.89 1.93 9.13
C PHE A 40 -8.80 3.11 9.45
N CYS A 41 -9.15 3.33 10.71
CA CYS A 41 -9.93 4.50 11.17
C CYS A 41 -11.11 4.89 10.24
N GLY A 42 -11.97 3.94 9.86
CA GLY A 42 -13.13 4.19 8.98
C GLY A 42 -12.84 4.09 7.48
N LEU A 43 -11.58 4.18 7.06
CA LEU A 43 -11.15 3.84 5.70
C LEU A 43 -11.24 2.32 5.49
N LYS A 44 -11.78 1.91 4.34
CA LYS A 44 -11.80 0.51 3.88
C LYS A 44 -11.31 0.44 2.43
N LEU A 45 -10.27 -0.34 2.19
CA LEU A 45 -9.67 -0.51 0.86
C LEU A 45 -9.79 -1.97 0.43
N GLN A 46 -10.31 -2.17 -0.79
CA GLN A 46 -10.26 -3.46 -1.47
C GLN A 46 -8.91 -3.56 -2.21
N PRO A 47 -8.28 -4.76 -2.23
CA PRO A 47 -6.99 -4.92 -2.85
C PRO A 47 -7.11 -4.75 -4.37
N ASN A 48 -6.24 -3.93 -4.95
CA ASN A 48 -6.01 -3.93 -6.39
C ASN A 48 -5.02 -5.04 -6.76
N GLN A 49 -5.01 -5.40 -8.04
CA GLN A 49 -4.00 -6.32 -8.59
C GLN A 49 -2.58 -5.76 -8.41
N TRP A 50 -1.65 -6.66 -8.12
CA TRP A 50 -0.24 -6.30 -7.97
C TRP A 50 0.39 -5.85 -9.29
N PRO A 51 0.99 -4.64 -9.36
CA PRO A 51 1.85 -4.26 -10.47
C PRO A 51 3.09 -5.15 -10.55
N SER A 52 3.57 -5.41 -11.76
CA SER A 52 4.75 -6.25 -12.04
C SER A 52 5.99 -5.79 -11.27
N GLU A 53 6.18 -4.49 -11.19
CA GLU A 53 7.30 -3.82 -10.52
C GLU A 53 7.22 -4.01 -9.00
N LEU A 54 6.00 -4.00 -8.45
CA LEU A 54 5.79 -4.22 -7.03
C LEU A 54 5.88 -5.70 -6.65
N LEU A 55 5.47 -6.62 -7.54
CA LEU A 55 5.74 -8.06 -7.39
C LEU A 55 7.25 -8.34 -7.36
N HIS A 56 8.02 -7.65 -8.20
CA HIS A 56 9.48 -7.76 -8.18
C HIS A 56 10.05 -7.32 -6.82
N ILE A 57 9.60 -6.17 -6.29
CA ILE A 57 9.99 -5.71 -4.95
C ILE A 57 9.58 -6.73 -3.87
N ARG A 58 8.33 -7.22 -3.88
CA ARG A 58 7.83 -8.24 -2.94
C ARG A 58 8.75 -9.46 -2.89
N ARG A 59 9.11 -10.00 -4.06
CA ARG A 59 10.00 -11.17 -4.16
C ARG A 59 11.41 -10.88 -3.66
N LEU A 60 11.96 -9.69 -3.90
CA LEU A 60 13.27 -9.30 -3.38
C LEU A 60 13.25 -9.22 -1.86
N VAL A 61 12.23 -8.57 -1.27
CA VAL A 61 12.07 -8.49 0.19
C VAL A 61 11.91 -9.87 0.81
N GLU A 62 11.05 -10.72 0.24
CA GLU A 62 10.85 -12.09 0.74
C GLU A 62 12.14 -12.90 0.68
N ARG A 63 12.91 -12.80 -0.41
CA ARG A 63 14.21 -13.48 -0.55
C ARG A 63 15.23 -12.97 0.46
N ASP A 64 15.42 -11.65 0.54
CA ASP A 64 16.51 -11.04 1.32
C ASP A 64 16.30 -11.17 2.83
N LEU A 65 15.05 -11.34 3.25
CA LEU A 65 14.66 -11.60 4.64
C LEU A 65 14.38 -13.07 4.94
N GLU A 66 14.68 -13.98 4.00
CA GLU A 66 14.45 -15.43 4.13
C GLU A 66 12.99 -15.78 4.52
N LEU A 67 12.04 -14.98 4.05
CA LEU A 67 10.63 -15.18 4.30
C LEU A 67 10.06 -16.28 3.40
N ARG A 68 9.01 -16.94 3.88
CA ARG A 68 8.25 -17.88 3.04
C ARG A 68 7.66 -17.12 1.84
N PRO A 69 7.83 -17.62 0.60
CA PRO A 69 7.24 -16.99 -0.57
C PRO A 69 5.74 -16.76 -0.40
N GLY A 70 5.29 -15.56 -0.75
CA GLY A 70 3.89 -15.18 -0.66
C GLY A 70 3.42 -14.72 0.72
N ILE A 71 4.29 -14.65 1.75
CA ILE A 71 3.87 -14.22 3.09
C ILE A 71 3.40 -12.74 3.13
N LEU A 72 3.89 -11.91 2.21
CA LEU A 72 3.52 -10.49 2.13
C LEU A 72 2.23 -10.32 1.31
N THR A 73 1.07 -10.44 1.94
CA THR A 73 -0.23 -10.53 1.25
C THR A 73 -0.83 -9.19 0.84
N GLY A 74 -0.26 -8.06 1.28
CA GLY A 74 -0.76 -6.74 0.94
C GLY A 74 0.32 -5.66 1.06
N CYS A 75 0.12 -4.57 0.34
CA CYS A 75 0.99 -3.40 0.39
C CYS A 75 0.16 -2.13 0.19
N LEU A 76 0.17 -1.24 1.20
CA LEU A 76 -0.32 0.11 1.06
C LEU A 76 0.82 1.00 0.55
N MET A 77 0.76 1.39 -0.71
CA MET A 77 1.71 2.35 -1.27
C MET A 77 1.27 3.76 -0.89
N ASN A 78 2.23 4.59 -0.49
CA ASN A 78 2.02 5.99 -0.17
C ASN A 78 2.94 6.84 -1.05
N TYR A 79 2.35 7.78 -1.80
CA TYR A 79 3.07 8.74 -2.63
C TYR A 79 2.94 10.13 -2.02
N TYR A 80 4.08 10.63 -1.52
CA TYR A 80 4.24 11.98 -1.00
C TYR A 80 4.91 12.82 -2.09
N GLY A 81 4.19 13.83 -2.58
CA GLY A 81 4.70 14.78 -3.54
C GLY A 81 5.69 15.77 -2.93
N PRO A 82 6.19 16.73 -3.73
CA PRO A 82 7.12 17.77 -3.26
C PRO A 82 6.48 18.80 -2.30
N GLY A 83 5.19 18.65 -1.98
CA GLY A 83 4.43 19.55 -1.11
C GLY A 83 4.59 19.25 0.38
N LYS A 84 3.65 19.75 1.18
CA LYS A 84 3.58 19.47 2.63
C LYS A 84 2.81 18.18 2.92
N ASP A 85 2.99 17.17 2.08
CA ASP A 85 2.28 15.90 2.19
C ASP A 85 2.76 15.16 3.45
N PHE A 86 1.83 14.70 4.30
CA PHE A 86 2.19 13.99 5.52
C PHE A 86 1.09 13.03 5.98
N ILE A 87 1.45 12.20 6.96
CA ILE A 87 0.50 11.45 7.78
C ILE A 87 0.76 11.86 9.24
N PRO A 88 -0.27 12.25 10.02
CA PRO A 88 -0.10 12.54 11.45
C PRO A 88 0.51 11.36 12.22
N TRP A 89 0.99 11.63 13.44
CA TRP A 89 1.43 10.57 14.35
C TRP A 89 0.33 9.53 14.55
N HIS A 90 0.67 8.27 14.28
CA HIS A 90 -0.23 7.14 14.39
C HIS A 90 0.60 5.88 14.65
N TYR A 91 -0.11 4.78 14.88
CA TYR A 91 0.42 3.43 14.81
C TYR A 91 -0.39 2.67 13.78
N ASP A 92 0.22 1.63 13.20
CA ASP A 92 -0.47 0.76 12.26
C ASP A 92 -1.59 -0.01 12.97
N GLU A 93 -2.83 0.44 12.81
CA GLU A 93 -4.02 -0.32 13.20
C GLU A 93 -4.42 -1.30 12.09
N VAL A 94 -3.50 -2.14 11.64
CA VAL A 94 -3.84 -3.19 10.68
C VAL A 94 -4.55 -4.30 11.44
N ARG A 95 -5.88 -4.20 11.55
CA ARG A 95 -6.70 -5.39 11.79
C ARG A 95 -6.70 -6.17 10.48
N ALA A 96 -5.73 -7.07 10.32
CA ALA A 96 -5.77 -8.07 9.28
C ALA A 96 -6.99 -8.97 9.56
N HIS A 97 -8.14 -8.59 9.03
CA HIS A 97 -9.34 -9.40 9.08
C HIS A 97 -9.14 -10.56 8.09
N GLY A 98 -8.50 -11.64 8.57
CA GLY A 98 -8.82 -12.96 8.04
C GLY A 98 -10.33 -13.14 8.13
N ALA A 99 -10.93 -13.76 7.11
CA ALA A 99 -12.38 -13.85 6.96
C ALA A 99 -13.08 -14.21 8.28
N ASP A 100 -14.09 -13.41 8.65
CA ASP A 100 -15.23 -13.93 9.40
C ASP A 100 -15.94 -15.02 8.56
#